data_AF-I3X142-F1
#
_entry.id   AF-I3X142-F1
#
_cell.length_a   1.000
_cell.length_b   1.000
_cell.length_c   1.000
_cell.angle_alpha   90.00
_cell.angle_beta   90.00
_cell.angle_gamma   90.00
#
_symmetry.space_group_name_H-M   'P 1'
#
loop_
_entity.id
_entity.type
_entity.pdbx_description
1 polymer ?
#
loop_
_entity_poly.entity_id
_entity_poly.type
_entity_poly.pdbx_seq_one_letter_code
_entity_poly.pdbx_strand_id
1 'polypeptide(L)'
;MAEFRVKTREAGATAVGGRTGFPRVTSVTGGALDIVTSPSQAGFGPLDLLYASLASCLVLSARIAASRFGVLDRLVEISAKVTGKKAHDEPSRVARFDIEFVIRGDFDDAVRHAIAEAAEAEICTVSNTLRGHPEFASKVSG
;
A
#
# COMPACT_ATOMS: atom_id res chain seq x y z
N MET A 1 27.10 -1.65 18.77
CA MET A 1 25.81 -1.35 18.10
C MET A 1 25.96 -1.78 16.66
N ALA A 2 25.19 -2.77 16.20
CA ALA A 2 25.25 -3.20 14.82
C ALA A 2 24.61 -2.13 13.93
N GLU A 3 25.40 -1.49 13.07
CA GLU A 3 24.89 -0.60 12.04
C GLU A 3 23.99 -1.40 11.10
N PHE A 4 22.67 -1.19 11.21
CA PHE A 4 21.73 -1.66 10.22
C PHE A 4 22.00 -0.90 8.91
N ARG A 5 22.88 -1.43 8.07
CA ARG A 5 22.98 -1.02 6.66
C ARG A 5 21.68 -1.46 5.98
N VAL A 6 20.70 -0.58 5.98
CA VAL A 6 19.49 -0.71 5.17
C VAL A 6 19.95 -0.67 3.72
N LYS A 7 19.97 -1.82 3.04
CA LYS A 7 20.06 -1.86 1.59
C LYS A 7 18.77 -1.23 1.06
N THR A 8 18.83 0.03 0.66
CA THR A 8 17.75 0.71 -0.04
C THR A 8 17.54 -0.01 -1.37
N ARG A 9 16.48 -0.80 -1.47
CA ARG A 9 16.02 -1.35 -2.74
C ARG A 9 15.44 -0.19 -3.53
N GLU A 10 15.87 -0.03 -4.77
CA GLU A 10 15.25 0.93 -5.68
C GLU A 10 13.76 0.59 -5.86
N ALA A 11 12.90 1.59 -5.75
CA ALA A 11 11.46 1.47 -5.91
C ALA A 11 10.96 2.54 -6.88
N GLY A 12 10.09 2.14 -7.80
CA GLY A 12 9.56 3.02 -8.84
C GLY A 12 8.82 2.23 -9.91
N ALA A 13 8.10 2.93 -10.77
CA ALA A 13 7.39 2.36 -11.89
C ALA A 13 7.35 3.33 -13.08
N THR A 14 7.38 2.78 -14.28
CA THR A 14 7.21 3.51 -15.54
C THR A 14 5.92 3.06 -16.20
N ALA A 15 5.04 4.00 -16.54
CA ALA A 15 3.84 3.75 -17.33
C ALA A 15 4.04 4.25 -18.76
N VAL A 16 3.77 3.41 -19.76
CA VAL A 16 3.83 3.78 -21.18
C VAL A 16 2.45 3.56 -21.80
N GLY A 17 1.94 4.57 -22.49
CA GLY A 17 0.70 4.52 -23.26
C GLY A 17 0.88 5.21 -24.62
N GLY A 18 0.18 4.70 -25.63
CA GLY A 18 0.17 5.28 -26.97
C GLY A 18 -1.06 6.17 -27.21
N ARG A 19 -1.31 6.51 -28.48
CA ARG A 19 -2.53 7.24 -28.91
C ARG A 19 -3.82 6.51 -28.52
N THR A 20 -3.78 5.18 -28.46
CA THR A 20 -4.89 4.31 -28.10
C THR A 20 -4.40 3.22 -27.15
N GLY A 21 -5.35 2.53 -26.50
CA GLY A 21 -5.07 1.48 -25.53
C GLY A 21 -4.87 2.00 -24.11
N PHE A 22 -4.64 1.08 -23.19
CA PHE A 22 -4.39 1.39 -21.78
C PHE A 22 -2.88 1.37 -21.48
N PRO A 23 -2.42 2.10 -20.45
CA PRO A 23 -1.02 2.09 -20.09
C PRO A 23 -0.53 0.69 -19.68
N ARG A 24 0.70 0.36 -20.06
CA ARG A 24 1.47 -0.75 -19.48
C ARG A 24 2.42 -0.19 -18.44
N VAL A 25 2.39 -0.76 -17.24
CA VAL A 25 3.24 -0.34 -16.12
C VAL A 25 4.34 -1.38 -15.89
N THR A 26 5.58 -0.91 -15.75
CA THR A 26 6.76 -1.74 -15.43
C THR A 26 7.46 -1.17 -14.18
N SER A 27 7.62 -1.98 -13.14
CA SER A 27 8.44 -1.63 -11.97
C SER A 27 9.93 -1.58 -12.32
N VAL A 28 10.72 -0.87 -11.52
CA VAL A 28 12.20 -0.87 -11.64
C VAL A 28 12.82 -2.28 -11.55
N THR A 29 12.11 -3.20 -10.90
CA THR A 29 12.52 -4.61 -10.78
C THR A 29 12.04 -5.51 -11.93
N GLY A 30 11.43 -4.94 -12.96
CA GLY A 30 10.99 -5.66 -14.17
C GLY A 30 9.61 -6.33 -14.09
N GLY A 31 8.93 -6.28 -12.94
CA GLY A 31 7.53 -6.71 -12.83
C GLY A 31 6.63 -5.81 -13.67
N ALA A 32 5.73 -6.40 -14.47
CA ALA A 32 4.87 -5.69 -15.41
C ALA A 32 3.39 -6.00 -15.18
N LEU A 33 2.52 -5.02 -15.43
CA LEU A 33 1.07 -5.15 -15.39
C LEU A 33 0.42 -4.24 -16.45
N ASP A 34 -0.69 -4.70 -17.01
CA ASP A 34 -1.52 -3.92 -17.93
C ASP A 34 -2.68 -3.27 -17.15
N ILE A 35 -2.95 -1.99 -17.40
CA ILE A 35 -4.01 -1.25 -16.73
C ILE A 35 -5.36 -1.53 -17.40
N VAL A 36 -6.40 -1.63 -16.58
CA VAL A 36 -7.80 -1.65 -17.05
C VAL A 36 -8.54 -0.42 -16.55
N THR A 37 -9.54 0.06 -17.30
CA THR A 37 -10.34 1.23 -16.88
C THR A 37 -11.84 0.97 -16.86
N SER A 38 -12.29 -0.16 -17.42
CA SER A 38 -13.70 -0.54 -17.35
C SER A 38 -14.02 -1.07 -15.95
N PRO A 39 -15.05 -0.56 -15.27
CA PRO A 39 -15.45 -1.04 -13.94
C PRO A 39 -15.80 -2.54 -13.89
N SER A 40 -16.19 -3.14 -15.02
CA SER A 40 -16.56 -4.55 -15.12
C SER A 40 -15.43 -5.45 -15.62
N GLN A 41 -14.30 -4.88 -16.04
CA GLN A 41 -13.18 -5.66 -16.54
C GLN A 41 -12.28 -6.10 -15.38
N ALA A 42 -12.01 -7.40 -15.28
CA ALA A 42 -11.04 -7.91 -14.31
C ALA A 42 -9.64 -7.37 -14.60
N GLY A 43 -8.98 -6.83 -13.58
CA GLY A 43 -7.63 -6.27 -13.67
C GLY A 43 -7.42 -5.18 -12.62
N PHE A 44 -6.30 -4.47 -12.73
CA PHE A 44 -6.00 -3.33 -11.86
C PHE A 44 -6.17 -2.02 -12.61
N GLY A 45 -7.08 -1.17 -12.13
CA GLY A 45 -7.08 0.25 -12.45
C GLY A 45 -6.10 1.04 -11.58
N PRO A 46 -5.91 2.35 -11.86
CA PRO A 46 -5.01 3.19 -11.06
C PRO A 46 -5.39 3.26 -9.57
N LEU A 47 -6.70 3.30 -9.26
CA LEU A 47 -7.16 3.28 -7.86
C LEU A 47 -6.94 1.92 -7.21
N ASP A 48 -7.13 0.82 -7.94
CA ASP A 48 -6.86 -0.52 -7.41
C ASP A 48 -5.38 -0.70 -7.09
N LEU A 49 -4.47 -0.15 -7.89
CA LEU A 49 -3.03 -0.15 -7.58
C LEU A 49 -2.71 0.68 -6.34
N LEU A 50 -3.38 1.82 -6.15
CA LEU A 50 -3.24 2.63 -4.94
C LEU A 50 -3.70 1.84 -3.70
N TYR A 51 -4.87 1.21 -3.76
CA TYR A 51 -5.40 0.38 -2.67
C TYR A 51 -4.55 -0.87 -2.43
N ALA A 52 -4.06 -1.51 -3.49
CA ALA A 52 -3.17 -2.67 -3.39
C ALA A 52 -1.83 -2.31 -2.75
N SER A 53 -1.27 -1.14 -3.09
CA SER A 53 -0.05 -0.62 -2.45
C SER A 53 -0.26 -0.42 -0.95
N LEU A 54 -1.37 0.20 -0.54
CA LEU A 54 -1.69 0.40 0.87
C LEU A 54 -1.94 -0.94 1.58
N ALA A 55 -2.81 -1.80 1.04
CA ALA A 55 -3.15 -3.11 1.63
C ALA A 55 -1.92 -3.99 1.85
N SER A 56 -1.06 -4.12 0.83
CA SER A 56 0.16 -4.92 0.91
C SER A 56 1.15 -4.36 1.95
N CYS A 57 1.31 -3.03 1.99
CA CYS A 57 2.19 -2.40 2.97
C CYS A 57 1.66 -2.58 4.40
N LEU A 58 0.35 -2.50 4.62
CA LEU A 58 -0.28 -2.73 5.92
C LEU A 58 -0.08 -4.16 6.43
N VAL A 59 -0.25 -5.17 5.58
CA VAL A 59 0.01 -6.58 5.96
C VAL A 59 1.47 -6.78 6.37
N LEU A 60 2.42 -6.24 5.59
CA LEU A 60 3.85 -6.30 5.93
C LEU A 60 4.15 -5.57 7.25
N SER A 61 3.55 -4.41 7.45
CA SER A 61 3.73 -3.58 8.65
C SER A 61 3.16 -4.25 9.89
N ALA A 62 2.02 -4.93 9.78
CA ALA A 62 1.42 -5.70 10.87
C ALA A 62 2.27 -6.91 11.26
N ARG A 63 2.94 -7.57 10.30
CA ARG A 63 3.94 -8.61 10.61
C ARG A 63 5.14 -8.04 11.38
N ILE A 64 5.60 -6.84 11.00
CA ILE A 64 6.68 -6.14 11.72
C ILE A 64 6.22 -5.77 13.14
N ALA A 65 5.00 -5.26 13.31
CA ALA A 65 4.43 -4.94 14.62
C ALA A 65 4.31 -6.19 15.51
N ALA A 66 3.80 -7.31 14.98
CA ALA A 66 3.73 -8.58 15.70
C ALA A 66 5.12 -9.05 16.17
N SER A 67 6.16 -8.85 15.35
CA SER A 67 7.55 -9.10 15.74
C SER A 67 7.99 -8.20 16.90
N ARG A 68 7.70 -6.89 16.84
CA ARG A 68 8.02 -5.92 17.91
C ARG A 68 7.33 -6.24 19.22
N PHE A 69 6.12 -6.78 19.18
CA PHE A 69 5.38 -7.21 20.36
C PHE A 69 5.74 -8.63 20.85
N GLY A 70 6.67 -9.33 20.18
CA GLY A 70 7.09 -10.67 20.59
C GLY A 70 6.01 -11.73 20.43
N VAL A 71 5.11 -11.58 19.45
CA VAL A 71 4.00 -12.50 19.19
C VAL A 71 3.99 -13.08 17.77
N LEU A 72 5.05 -12.82 16.99
CA LEU A 72 5.14 -13.25 15.59
C LEU A 72 5.07 -14.78 15.43
N ASP A 73 5.64 -15.53 16.37
CA ASP A 73 5.61 -17.00 16.41
C ASP A 73 4.20 -17.57 16.63
N ARG A 74 3.31 -16.78 17.22
CA ARG A 74 1.89 -17.13 17.47
C ARG A 74 0.94 -16.59 16.40
N LEU A 75 1.45 -15.82 15.44
CA LEU A 75 0.67 -15.25 14.34
C LEU A 75 0.38 -16.32 13.28
N VAL A 76 -0.89 -16.47 12.93
CA VAL A 76 -1.36 -17.45 11.92
C VAL A 76 -1.59 -16.77 10.57
N GLU A 77 -2.32 -15.65 10.56
CA GLU A 77 -2.72 -14.98 9.32
C GLU A 77 -2.88 -13.47 9.54
N ILE A 78 -2.54 -12.68 8.52
CA ILE A 78 -2.89 -11.27 8.44
C ILE A 78 -3.45 -11.00 7.04
N SER A 79 -4.61 -10.36 6.99
CA SER A 79 -5.13 -9.71 5.79
C SER A 79 -5.53 -8.28 6.08
N ALA A 80 -5.43 -7.44 5.06
CA ALA A 80 -5.92 -6.07 5.08
C ALA A 80 -6.73 -5.84 3.81
N LYS A 81 -8.01 -5.53 3.97
CA LYS A 81 -8.87 -5.09 2.87
C LYS A 81 -8.90 -3.57 2.88
N VAL A 82 -8.64 -2.98 1.72
CA VAL A 82 -8.62 -1.51 1.55
C VAL A 82 -9.59 -1.14 0.45
N THR A 83 -10.50 -0.22 0.77
CA THR A 83 -11.35 0.46 -0.20
C THR A 83 -11.28 1.97 0.04
N GLY A 84 -12.00 2.77 -0.74
CA GLY A 84 -12.03 4.21 -0.52
C GLY A 84 -13.26 4.89 -1.06
N LYS A 85 -13.55 6.07 -0.51
CA LYS A 85 -14.61 6.96 -0.96
C LYS A 85 -14.01 8.10 -1.75
N LYS A 86 -14.48 8.30 -2.99
CA LYS A 86 -14.07 9.43 -3.83
C LYS A 86 -14.67 10.72 -3.28
N ALA A 87 -13.87 11.80 -3.31
CA ALA A 87 -14.36 13.12 -2.96
C ALA A 87 -15.38 13.62 -4.00
N HIS A 88 -16.39 14.38 -3.56
CA HIS A 88 -17.39 14.99 -4.44
C HIS A 88 -17.03 16.42 -4.86
N ASP A 89 -16.02 16.99 -4.21
CA ASP A 89 -15.44 18.31 -4.48
C ASP A 89 -14.12 18.18 -5.25
N GLU A 90 -13.70 19.30 -5.86
CA GLU A 90 -12.38 19.41 -6.47
C GLU A 90 -11.30 19.74 -5.42
N PRO A 91 -10.04 19.28 -5.61
CA PRO A 91 -9.58 18.42 -6.68
C PRO A 91 -10.04 16.96 -6.50
N SER A 92 -10.26 16.26 -7.63
CA SER A 92 -10.55 14.82 -7.64
C SER A 92 -9.51 14.01 -6.86
N ARG A 93 -9.95 13.37 -5.76
CA ARG A 93 -9.11 12.57 -4.86
C ARG A 93 -9.90 11.47 -4.15
N VAL A 94 -9.18 10.56 -3.49
CA VAL A 94 -9.78 9.68 -2.46
C VAL A 94 -9.92 10.52 -1.19
N ALA A 95 -11.14 10.73 -0.72
CA ALA A 95 -11.43 11.51 0.49
C ALA A 95 -11.19 10.70 1.77
N ARG A 96 -11.38 9.39 1.70
CA ARG A 96 -11.22 8.48 2.83
C ARG A 96 -10.84 7.09 2.33
N PHE A 97 -9.86 6.48 2.99
CA PHE A 97 -9.58 5.07 2.88
C PHE A 97 -10.33 4.33 3.99
N ASP A 98 -10.97 3.21 3.64
CA ASP A 98 -11.60 2.30 4.60
C ASP A 98 -10.73 1.04 4.67
N ILE A 99 -10.20 0.75 5.85
CA ILE A 99 -9.25 -0.33 6.11
C ILE A 99 -9.89 -1.32 7.07
N GLU A 100 -9.89 -2.60 6.68
CA GLU A 100 -10.35 -3.70 7.52
C GLU A 100 -9.21 -4.71 7.69
N PHE A 101 -8.72 -4.86 8.91
CA PHE A 101 -7.73 -5.88 9.27
C PHE A 101 -8.41 -7.15 9.76
N VAL A 102 -7.93 -8.30 9.27
CA VAL A 102 -8.15 -9.59 9.94
C VAL A 102 -6.77 -10.13 10.34
N ILE A 103 -6.51 -10.13 11.64
CA ILE A 103 -5.28 -10.66 12.23
C ILE A 103 -5.69 -11.87 13.04
N ARG A 104 -5.13 -13.06 12.77
CA ARG A 104 -5.42 -14.31 13.48
C ARG A 104 -4.15 -14.83 14.15
N GLY A 105 -4.29 -15.33 15.36
CA GLY A 105 -3.17 -15.86 16.15
C GLY A 105 -3.56 -16.09 17.61
N ASP A 106 -2.65 -16.71 18.35
CA ASP A 106 -2.81 -17.01 19.77
C ASP A 106 -2.39 -15.82 20.65
N PHE A 107 -3.23 -14.80 20.65
CA PHE A 107 -3.13 -13.60 21.49
C PHE A 107 -4.48 -12.90 21.59
N ASP A 108 -4.65 -12.09 22.63
CA ASP A 108 -5.89 -11.40 22.92
C ASP A 108 -6.19 -10.24 21.94
N ASP A 109 -7.39 -9.69 22.06
CA ASP A 109 -7.83 -8.61 21.20
C ASP A 109 -7.09 -7.29 21.47
N ALA A 110 -6.55 -7.08 22.67
CA ALA A 110 -5.76 -5.89 22.97
C ALA A 110 -4.47 -5.89 22.14
N VAL A 111 -3.76 -7.02 22.10
CA VAL A 111 -2.58 -7.22 21.24
C VAL A 111 -2.97 -7.12 19.76
N ARG A 112 -4.11 -7.69 19.37
CA ARG A 112 -4.61 -7.60 17.98
C ARG A 112 -4.81 -6.16 17.51
N HIS A 113 -5.42 -5.33 18.34
CA HIS A 113 -5.64 -3.90 18.04
C HIS A 113 -4.31 -3.13 18.03
N ALA A 114 -3.43 -3.38 19.00
CA ALA A 114 -2.10 -2.75 19.04
C ALA A 114 -1.28 -3.05 17.78
N ILE A 115 -1.36 -4.28 17.24
CA ILE A 115 -0.72 -4.64 15.96
C ILE A 115 -1.29 -3.79 14.81
N ALA A 116 -2.61 -3.69 14.71
CA ALA A 116 -3.26 -2.93 13.63
C ALA A 116 -2.91 -1.44 13.68
N GLU A 117 -2.98 -0.83 14.87
CA GLU A 117 -2.65 0.59 15.08
C GLU A 117 -1.18 0.88 14.74
N ALA A 118 -0.25 0.09 15.29
CA ALA A 118 1.17 0.24 14.99
C ALA A 118 1.48 0.03 13.50
N ALA A 119 0.80 -0.92 12.85
CA ALA A 119 0.95 -1.15 11.42
C ALA A 119 0.53 0.08 10.61
N GLU A 120 -0.63 0.65 10.89
CA GLU A 120 -1.24 1.71 10.10
C GLU A 120 -0.62 3.09 10.36
N ALA A 121 -0.36 3.43 11.62
CA ALA A 121 0.05 4.78 12.04
C ALA A 121 1.57 4.94 12.12
N GLU A 122 2.28 3.91 12.57
CA GLU A 122 3.70 4.05 12.94
C GLU A 122 4.66 3.45 11.90
N ILE A 123 4.28 2.33 11.27
CA ILE A 123 5.21 1.53 10.46
C ILE A 123 4.98 1.68 8.96
N CYS A 124 3.73 1.70 8.50
CA CYS A 124 3.39 1.65 7.08
C CYS A 124 3.82 2.92 6.34
N THR A 125 4.88 2.82 5.53
CA THR A 125 5.37 3.92 4.70
C THR A 125 4.28 4.43 3.75
N VAL A 126 3.48 3.55 3.14
CA VAL A 126 2.42 3.98 2.21
C VAL A 126 1.34 4.78 2.93
N SER A 127 0.86 4.31 4.08
CA SER A 127 -0.13 5.02 4.90
C SER A 127 0.39 6.39 5.34
N ASN A 128 1.63 6.43 5.83
CA ASN A 128 2.27 7.66 6.30
C ASN A 128 2.50 8.65 5.16
N THR A 129 2.88 8.18 3.97
CA THR A 129 2.95 9.02 2.77
C THR A 129 1.59 9.57 2.37
N LEU A 130 0.52 8.76 2.41
CA LEU A 130 -0.83 9.21 2.06
C LEU A 130 -1.38 10.27 3.03
N ARG A 131 -1.03 10.18 4.33
CA ARG A 131 -1.36 11.22 5.32
C ARG A 131 -0.45 12.45 5.25
N GLY A 132 0.78 12.27 4.79
CA GLY A 132 1.87 13.25 4.92
C GLY A 132 1.96 14.33 3.86
N HIS A 133 1.05 14.38 2.88
CA HIS A 133 1.02 15.39 1.81
C HIS A 133 2.39 15.57 1.09
N PRO A 134 2.89 14.55 0.38
CA PRO A 134 4.19 14.63 -0.28
C PRO A 134 4.21 15.73 -1.35
N GLU A 135 5.37 16.38 -1.50
CA GLU A 135 5.60 17.36 -2.56
C GLU A 135 5.72 16.66 -3.93
N PHE A 136 5.24 17.34 -4.98
CA PHE A 136 5.33 16.87 -6.35
C PHE A 136 6.35 17.72 -7.12
N ALA A 137 7.33 17.07 -7.74
CA ALA A 137 8.28 17.68 -8.65
C ALA A 137 8.19 17.01 -10.02
N SER A 138 7.93 17.79 -11.08
CA SER A 138 7.77 17.29 -12.44
C SER A 138 8.82 17.86 -13.40
N LYS A 139 9.22 17.05 -14.39
CA LYS A 139 10.09 17.44 -15.49
C LYS A 139 9.51 16.89 -16.80
N VAL A 140 9.58 17.68 -17.87
CA VAL A 140 9.16 17.27 -19.22
C VAL A 140 10.38 17.19 -20.13
N SER A 141 10.47 16.14 -20.93
CA SER A 141 11.50 15.91 -21.95
C SER A 141 10.88 15.26 -23.18
N GLY A 142 11.35 15.63 -24.38
CA GLY A 142 10.89 15.11 -25.68
C GLY A 142 12.03 14.76 -26.60
#